data_AF-A0A967MY78-F1
#
_entry.id   AF-A0A967MY78-F1
#
_cell.length_a   1.000
_cell.length_b   1.000
_cell.length_c   1.000
_cell.angle_alpha   90.00
_cell.angle_beta   90.00
_cell.angle_gamma   90.00
#
_symmetry.space_group_name_H-M   'P 1'
#
loop_
_entity.id
_entity.type
_entity.pdbx_description
1 polymer ?
#
loop_
_entity_poly.entity_id
_entity_poly.type
_entity_poly.pdbx_seq_one_letter_code
_entity_poly.pdbx_strand_id
1 'polypeptide(L)'
;AYGAWVSEGYFELFGMRAALGRLFGADETGPGGSAVAVISHELWQRRWGGDPGVIGRTVRAFTSDRPEDAELFTVVGVLPSDAWHHNRYIEFLAPLRTEGPVYVGRLGAGVPAEDAARALEARARPRMESVPEDFRVRLVPLQTEYAAELRPLLSVGAVVVALLLLIAWANAAVLLLIRSQTQERELWVRRALGASRRRLATQLALEALMLAGCAGAAGAIMAGLLLDRLGGPLQASLGRPVPGGPEALSLNGYALAAATAATVFTALVFALTPWLGAALRTRGNEGAARSARGATAGRGNTRVRDLLVTAELALSIVLLVSGILAVRSARHLAVQELGFDPDGVYIVNVQLRARSYPESVDRAAFYDRVAAAVRDLPMVEAAAVSVLAPFRWGYTSRLAEAEGNAAPRPRVEATRLVVGPEWFETLRIRALSGRTFTT
;
A
#
# COMPACT_ATOMS: atom_id res chain seq x y z
N ALA A 1 22.19 -1.03 -12.29
CA ALA A 1 21.61 0.21 -11.77
C ALA A 1 20.52 0.67 -12.71
N TYR A 2 19.28 0.76 -12.21
CA TYR A 2 18.21 1.49 -12.88
C TYR A 2 18.29 2.93 -12.43
N GLY A 3 18.22 3.87 -13.36
CA GLY A 3 18.23 5.30 -13.09
C GLY A 3 16.94 5.97 -13.51
N ALA A 4 16.68 7.13 -12.91
CA ALA A 4 15.58 7.99 -13.30
C ALA A 4 16.10 9.34 -13.82
N TRP A 5 15.36 9.90 -14.77
CA TRP A 5 15.60 11.25 -15.29
C TRP A 5 14.75 12.24 -14.52
N VAL A 6 15.36 13.28 -13.99
CA VAL A 6 14.66 14.30 -13.21
C VAL A 6 15.09 15.70 -13.62
N SER A 7 14.17 16.65 -13.54
CA SER A 7 14.50 18.07 -13.74
C SER A 7 15.28 18.61 -12.54
N GLU A 8 15.93 19.76 -12.70
CA GLU A 8 16.68 20.42 -11.62
C GLU A 8 15.79 20.67 -10.38
N GLY A 9 14.54 21.08 -10.60
CA GLY A 9 13.57 21.42 -9.56
C GLY A 9 13.12 20.21 -8.76
N TYR A 10 13.44 18.99 -9.20
CA TYR A 10 13.17 17.77 -8.45
C TYR A 10 13.89 17.77 -7.10
N PHE A 11 15.16 18.17 -7.08
CA PHE A 11 15.93 18.19 -5.85
C PHE A 11 15.40 19.22 -4.86
N GLU A 12 15.08 20.41 -5.33
CA GLU A 12 14.50 21.48 -4.51
C GLU A 12 13.12 21.08 -3.98
N LEU A 13 12.27 20.52 -4.84
CA LEU A 13 10.92 20.08 -4.49
C LEU A 13 10.92 19.09 -3.32
N PHE A 14 11.87 18.15 -3.31
CA PHE A 14 12.03 17.14 -2.27
C PHE A 14 13.03 17.51 -1.18
N GLY A 15 13.61 18.72 -1.22
CA GLY A 15 14.60 19.16 -0.23
C GLY A 15 15.88 18.31 -0.20
N MET A 16 16.23 17.67 -1.32
CA MET A 16 17.40 16.81 -1.43
C MET A 16 18.69 17.63 -1.41
N ARG A 17 19.73 17.06 -0.81
CA ARG A 17 21.08 17.61 -0.77
C ARG A 17 22.08 16.53 -1.12
N ALA A 18 23.24 16.91 -1.64
CA ALA A 18 24.34 15.98 -1.82
C ALA A 18 25.03 15.73 -0.47
N ALA A 19 25.23 14.47 -0.08
CA ALA A 19 26.10 14.08 1.02
C ALA A 19 27.58 14.21 0.64
N LEU A 20 27.89 13.98 -0.63
CA LEU A 20 29.21 14.12 -1.22
C LEU A 20 29.09 14.72 -2.62
N GLY A 21 30.01 15.62 -2.99
CA GLY A 21 30.00 16.28 -4.30
C GLY A 21 28.90 17.34 -4.42
N ARG A 22 28.18 17.33 -5.55
CA ARG A 22 27.11 18.29 -5.87
C ARG A 22 25.92 17.62 -6.56
N LEU A 23 24.79 18.33 -6.57
CA LEU A 23 23.65 18.02 -7.44
C LEU A 23 23.85 18.66 -8.81
N PHE A 24 23.12 18.20 -9.82
CA PHE A 24 23.10 18.84 -11.14
C PHE A 24 22.07 19.97 -11.20
N GLY A 25 22.35 20.97 -12.05
CA GLY A 25 21.55 22.18 -12.19
C GLY A 25 20.89 22.35 -13.55
N ALA A 26 20.35 23.56 -13.78
CA ALA A 26 19.63 23.92 -14.99
C ALA A 26 20.48 23.86 -16.27
N ASP A 27 21.77 24.16 -16.15
CA ASP A 27 22.70 24.11 -17.27
C ASP A 27 23.01 22.67 -17.73
N GLU A 28 22.60 21.68 -16.93
CA GLU A 28 22.82 20.26 -17.20
C GLU A 28 21.53 19.54 -17.62
N THR A 29 20.35 20.17 -17.47
CA THR A 29 19.04 19.69 -17.93
C THR A 29 18.69 20.23 -19.31
N GLY A 30 17.73 19.58 -19.99
CA GLY A 30 17.25 19.99 -21.31
C GLY A 30 18.00 19.36 -22.50
N PRO A 31 17.64 19.75 -23.74
CA PRO A 31 18.22 19.17 -24.95
C PRO A 31 19.73 19.38 -25.01
N GLY A 32 20.51 18.30 -25.06
CA GLY A 32 21.98 18.37 -25.00
C GLY A 32 22.56 18.40 -23.59
N GLY A 33 21.75 18.22 -22.55
CA GLY A 33 22.18 18.19 -21.15
C GLY A 33 23.34 17.22 -20.86
N SER A 34 24.07 17.50 -19.79
CA SER A 34 25.34 16.82 -19.46
C SER A 34 25.11 15.36 -19.03
N ALA A 35 26.02 14.47 -19.43
CA ALA A 35 26.02 13.06 -19.02
C ALA A 35 26.62 12.92 -17.61
N VAL A 36 25.90 13.42 -16.62
CA VAL A 36 26.25 13.38 -15.20
C VAL A 36 25.22 12.58 -14.40
N ALA A 37 25.64 12.01 -13.27
CA ALA A 37 24.76 11.27 -12.38
C ALA A 37 24.98 11.65 -10.93
N VAL A 38 23.87 11.68 -10.18
CA VAL A 38 23.87 11.67 -8.72
C VAL A 38 23.45 10.27 -8.28
N ILE A 39 24.29 9.58 -7.52
CA ILE A 39 24.05 8.17 -7.12
C ILE A 39 23.44 8.07 -5.71
N SER A 40 22.71 6.99 -5.44
CA SER A 40 22.20 6.71 -4.09
C SER A 40 23.33 6.33 -3.12
N HIS A 41 23.09 6.55 -1.82
CA HIS A 41 24.03 6.13 -0.77
C HIS A 41 24.27 4.62 -0.79
N GLU A 42 23.23 3.81 -1.00
CA GLU A 42 23.34 2.35 -1.02
C GLU A 42 24.18 1.86 -2.20
N LEU A 43 24.04 2.48 -3.37
CA LEU A 43 24.87 2.14 -4.52
C LEU A 43 26.34 2.49 -4.24
N TRP A 44 26.58 3.66 -3.64
CA TRP A 44 27.91 4.12 -3.25
C TRP A 44 28.60 3.13 -2.28
N GLN A 45 27.90 2.73 -1.22
CA GLN A 45 28.39 1.75 -0.25
C GLN A 45 28.61 0.37 -0.87
N ARG A 46 27.61 -0.15 -1.59
CA ARG A 46 27.65 -1.52 -2.11
C ARG A 46 28.69 -1.71 -3.21
N ARG A 47 28.90 -0.70 -4.06
CA ARG A 47 29.78 -0.83 -5.24
C ARG A 47 31.18 -0.29 -5.01
N TRP A 48 31.33 0.74 -4.20
CA TRP A 48 32.60 1.41 -3.96
C TRP A 48 33.00 1.47 -2.49
N GLY A 49 32.27 0.80 -1.58
CA GLY A 49 32.65 0.72 -0.16
C GLY A 49 32.64 2.07 0.56
N GLY A 50 31.93 3.07 0.03
CA GLY A 50 31.97 4.42 0.59
C GLY A 50 33.20 5.24 0.19
N ASP A 51 33.92 4.88 -0.88
CA ASP A 51 35.08 5.63 -1.37
C ASP A 51 34.69 7.03 -1.88
N PRO A 52 35.19 8.13 -1.28
CA PRO A 52 34.90 9.48 -1.75
C PRO A 52 35.48 9.77 -3.15
N GLY A 53 36.43 8.97 -3.63
CA GLY A 53 36.96 9.00 -5.00
C GLY A 53 35.95 8.59 -6.08
N VAL A 54 34.68 8.32 -5.71
CA VAL A 54 33.59 8.10 -6.66
C VAL A 54 33.25 9.38 -7.44
N ILE A 55 33.46 10.57 -6.87
CA ILE A 55 33.18 11.84 -7.55
C ILE A 55 34.17 12.03 -8.71
N GLY A 56 33.64 12.41 -9.88
CA GLY A 56 34.40 12.52 -11.13
C GLY A 56 34.62 11.18 -11.84
N ARG A 57 34.23 10.06 -11.23
CA ARG A 57 34.36 8.74 -11.85
C ARG A 57 33.27 8.54 -12.89
N THR A 58 33.65 8.04 -14.06
CA THR A 58 32.69 7.65 -15.08
C THR A 58 32.12 6.27 -14.76
N VAL A 59 30.79 6.20 -14.69
CA VAL A 59 30.02 4.98 -14.46
C VAL A 59 29.17 4.69 -15.68
N ARG A 60 29.04 3.40 -16.00
CA ARG A 60 28.18 2.96 -17.09
C ARG A 60 26.87 2.48 -16.51
N ALA A 61 25.76 3.10 -16.88
CA ALA A 61 24.47 2.83 -16.27
C ALA A 61 23.33 2.81 -17.30
N PHE A 62 22.31 2.00 -17.03
CA PHE A 62 21.10 1.91 -17.84
C PHE A 62 20.04 2.86 -17.28
N THR A 63 19.36 3.57 -18.15
CA THR A 63 18.33 4.54 -17.77
C THR A 63 16.94 4.04 -18.11
N SER A 64 15.90 4.63 -17.53
CA SER A 64 14.51 4.19 -17.75
C SER A 64 14.00 4.38 -19.18
N ASP A 65 14.55 5.35 -19.92
CA ASP A 65 14.21 5.68 -21.31
C ASP A 65 15.02 4.85 -22.34
N ARG A 66 16.20 4.38 -21.94
CA ARG A 66 17.11 3.54 -22.71
C ARG A 66 17.59 2.36 -21.85
N PRO A 67 16.68 1.50 -21.39
CA PRO A 67 17.05 0.32 -20.62
C PRO A 67 18.00 -0.61 -21.39
N GLU A 68 18.08 -0.45 -22.71
CA GLU A 68 18.84 -1.28 -23.62
C GLU A 68 20.25 -0.77 -23.97
N ASP A 69 20.58 0.49 -23.67
CA ASP A 69 21.90 1.07 -23.91
C ASP A 69 22.44 1.76 -22.65
N ALA A 70 23.58 1.26 -22.16
CA ALA A 70 24.19 1.86 -20.99
C ALA A 70 25.01 3.09 -21.38
N GLU A 71 24.56 4.26 -20.93
CA GLU A 71 25.26 5.53 -21.13
C GLU A 71 26.36 5.72 -20.07
N LEU A 72 27.39 6.46 -20.45
CA LEU A 72 28.47 6.84 -19.54
C LEU A 72 28.09 8.12 -18.82
N PHE A 73 27.98 8.04 -17.51
CA PHE A 73 27.70 9.18 -16.65
C PHE A 73 28.91 9.48 -15.78
N THR A 74 29.24 10.75 -15.62
CA THR A 74 30.21 11.17 -14.61
C THR A 74 29.48 11.37 -13.29
N VAL A 75 29.90 10.67 -12.24
CA VAL A 75 29.30 10.85 -10.92
C VAL A 75 29.70 12.21 -10.38
N VAL A 76 28.71 13.09 -10.18
CA VAL A 76 28.95 14.45 -9.65
C VAL A 76 28.53 14.58 -8.19
N GLY A 77 27.71 13.64 -7.69
CA GLY A 77 27.30 13.63 -6.30
C GLY A 77 26.75 12.30 -5.80
N VAL A 78 26.63 12.21 -4.48
CA VAL A 78 26.03 11.09 -3.76
C VAL A 78 24.93 11.63 -2.87
N LEU A 79 23.74 11.03 -2.92
CA LEU A 79 22.65 11.35 -1.99
C LEU A 79 22.96 10.81 -0.59
N PRO A 80 22.45 11.45 0.48
CA PRO A 80 22.54 10.91 1.83
C PRO A 80 21.69 9.65 1.98
N SER A 81 21.95 8.87 3.03
CA SER A 81 21.25 7.60 3.30
C SER A 81 19.76 7.76 3.62
N ASP A 82 19.33 8.96 3.99
CA ASP A 82 17.95 9.33 4.31
C ASP A 82 17.22 10.01 3.13
N ALA A 83 17.89 10.16 1.98
CA ALA A 83 17.28 10.77 0.81
C ALA A 83 16.07 9.96 0.32
N TRP A 84 14.90 10.59 0.35
CA TRP A 84 13.68 9.97 -0.15
C TRP A 84 13.73 9.76 -1.68
N HIS A 85 13.23 8.63 -2.15
CA HIS A 85 13.00 8.37 -3.57
C HIS A 85 11.76 7.49 -3.71
N HIS A 86 10.92 7.74 -4.72
CA HIS A 86 9.64 7.03 -4.87
C HIS A 86 9.79 5.54 -5.24
N ASN A 87 10.99 5.11 -5.62
CA ASN A 87 11.27 3.75 -6.03
C ASN A 87 12.67 3.34 -5.59
N ARG A 88 12.76 2.31 -4.73
CA ARG A 88 14.01 1.78 -4.16
C ARG A 88 14.94 1.18 -5.23
N TYR A 89 14.43 0.86 -6.41
CA TYR A 89 15.23 0.39 -7.53
C TYR A 89 15.95 1.52 -8.27
N ILE A 90 15.64 2.79 -7.99
CA ILE A 90 16.37 3.93 -8.55
C ILE A 90 17.68 4.08 -7.77
N GLU A 91 18.78 3.73 -8.42
CA GLU A 91 20.12 3.76 -7.83
C GLU A 91 20.91 5.01 -8.27
N PHE A 92 20.44 5.74 -9.29
CA PHE A 92 20.99 7.03 -9.68
C PHE A 92 19.95 7.93 -10.36
N LEU A 93 20.22 9.23 -10.32
CA LEU A 93 19.44 10.29 -10.95
C LEU A 93 20.29 10.97 -12.02
N ALA A 94 19.70 11.20 -13.18
CA ALA A 94 20.34 11.90 -14.31
C ALA A 94 19.49 13.11 -14.75
N PRO A 95 20.11 14.15 -15.35
CA PRO A 95 19.39 15.35 -15.79
C PRO A 95 18.39 15.06 -16.90
N LEU A 96 17.11 15.40 -16.68
CA LEU A 96 16.06 15.23 -17.68
C LEU A 96 16.38 16.04 -18.95
N ARG A 97 16.53 15.35 -20.10
CA ARG A 97 16.93 15.96 -21.38
C ARG A 97 15.76 16.31 -22.29
N THR A 98 14.64 15.61 -22.13
CA THR A 98 13.40 15.76 -22.91
C THR A 98 12.20 15.75 -21.97
N GLU A 99 11.05 16.27 -22.41
CA GLU A 99 9.85 16.27 -21.57
C GLU A 99 9.47 14.85 -21.12
N GLY A 100 9.26 14.69 -19.82
CA GLY A 100 8.84 13.45 -19.20
C GLY A 100 7.32 13.38 -19.05
N PRO A 101 6.72 12.17 -18.98
CA PRO A 101 5.26 12.02 -18.88
C PRO A 101 4.72 12.30 -17.46
N VAL A 102 5.58 12.43 -16.46
CA VAL A 102 5.19 12.58 -15.05
C VAL A 102 5.62 13.94 -14.54
N TYR A 103 4.64 14.69 -14.03
CA TYR A 103 4.84 16.01 -13.43
C TYR A 103 4.51 15.94 -11.94
N VAL A 104 5.40 16.48 -11.11
CA VAL A 104 5.18 16.63 -9.67
C VAL A 104 5.41 18.09 -9.32
N GLY A 105 4.55 18.64 -8.47
CA GLY A 105 4.63 20.04 -8.05
C GLY A 105 4.09 20.24 -6.64
N ARG A 106 4.52 21.34 -6.02
CA ARG A 106 4.04 21.79 -4.72
C ARG A 106 3.06 22.93 -4.93
N LEU A 107 1.86 22.79 -4.38
CA LEU A 107 0.88 23.89 -4.37
C LEU A 107 1.38 25.03 -3.48
N GLY A 108 1.10 26.26 -3.90
CA GLY A 108 1.32 27.44 -3.06
C GLY A 108 0.51 27.36 -1.76
N ALA A 109 0.99 28.03 -0.71
CA ALA A 109 0.32 28.03 0.58
C ALA A 109 -1.14 28.54 0.45
N GLY A 110 -2.10 27.75 0.92
CA GLY A 110 -3.53 28.11 0.91
C GLY A 110 -4.23 27.97 -0.45
N VAL A 111 -3.56 27.51 -1.51
CA VAL A 111 -4.18 27.34 -2.84
C VAL A 111 -5.00 26.05 -2.88
N PRO A 112 -6.32 26.10 -3.17
CA PRO A 112 -7.13 24.91 -3.39
C PRO A 112 -6.64 24.12 -4.60
N ALA A 113 -6.61 22.79 -4.50
CA ALA A 113 -6.17 21.92 -5.58
C ALA A 113 -7.04 22.06 -6.85
N GLU A 114 -8.34 22.34 -6.70
CA GLU A 114 -9.25 22.54 -7.82
C GLU A 114 -8.92 23.82 -8.62
N ASP A 115 -8.53 24.90 -7.92
CA ASP A 115 -8.16 26.17 -8.56
C ASP A 115 -6.88 26.00 -9.38
N ALA A 116 -5.89 25.32 -8.81
CA ALA A 116 -4.65 24.99 -9.49
C ALA A 116 -4.89 24.06 -10.69
N ALA A 117 -5.77 23.06 -10.56
CA ALA A 117 -6.16 22.19 -11.66
C ALA A 117 -6.79 22.98 -12.82
N ARG A 118 -7.73 23.90 -12.54
CA ARG A 118 -8.34 24.76 -13.55
C ARG A 118 -7.33 25.69 -14.22
N ALA A 119 -6.40 26.26 -13.46
CA ALA A 119 -5.34 27.12 -14.00
C ALA A 119 -4.40 26.34 -14.94
N LEU A 120 -4.02 25.12 -14.56
CA LEU A 120 -3.21 24.24 -15.39
C LEU A 120 -3.95 23.82 -16.66
N GLU A 121 -5.23 23.47 -16.56
CA GLU A 121 -6.07 23.12 -17.71
C GLU A 121 -6.16 24.28 -18.71
N ALA A 122 -6.41 25.51 -18.21
CA ALA A 122 -6.44 26.71 -19.03
C ALA A 122 -5.09 27.01 -19.72
N ARG A 123 -3.98 26.62 -19.10
CA ARG A 123 -2.62 26.81 -19.66
C ARG A 123 -2.19 25.71 -20.62
N ALA A 124 -2.67 24.48 -20.42
CA ALA A 124 -2.37 23.32 -21.24
C ALA A 124 -3.19 23.31 -22.54
N ARG A 125 -4.48 23.66 -22.47
CA ARG A 125 -5.43 23.56 -23.60
C ARG A 125 -4.93 24.26 -24.89
N PRO A 126 -4.37 25.49 -24.87
CA PRO A 126 -3.90 26.14 -26.10
C PRO A 126 -2.64 25.53 -26.72
N ARG A 127 -1.89 24.71 -25.98
CA ARG A 127 -0.62 24.10 -26.44
C ARG A 127 -0.80 22.72 -27.07
N MET A 128 -2.02 22.20 -27.03
CA MET A 128 -2.35 20.89 -27.56
C MET A 128 -3.01 21.08 -28.93
N GLU A 129 -2.45 20.45 -29.97
CA GLU A 129 -3.00 20.51 -31.34
C GLU A 129 -4.43 19.95 -31.43
N SER A 130 -4.82 19.04 -30.52
CA SER A 130 -6.20 18.56 -30.39
C SER A 130 -6.53 18.22 -28.93
N VAL A 131 -7.45 18.98 -28.33
CA VAL A 131 -7.91 18.76 -26.94
C VAL A 131 -9.31 18.15 -26.99
N PRO A 132 -9.53 16.94 -26.45
CA PRO A 132 -10.88 16.42 -26.24
C PRO A 132 -11.71 17.39 -25.38
N GLU A 133 -13.02 17.52 -25.64
CA GLU A 133 -13.91 18.38 -24.83
C GLU A 133 -13.88 18.02 -23.33
N ASP A 134 -13.64 16.74 -23.03
CA ASP A 134 -13.58 16.18 -21.69
C ASP A 134 -12.19 16.24 -21.04
N PHE A 135 -11.21 16.90 -21.67
CA PHE A 135 -9.89 17.06 -21.07
C PHE A 135 -10.00 17.84 -19.76
N ARG A 136 -9.60 17.18 -18.66
CA ARG A 136 -9.56 17.74 -17.31
C ARG A 136 -8.22 17.43 -16.69
N VAL A 137 -7.59 18.45 -16.10
CA VAL A 137 -6.41 18.25 -15.26
C VAL A 137 -6.89 17.81 -13.88
N ARG A 138 -6.38 16.69 -13.38
CA ARG A 138 -6.65 16.22 -12.01
C ARG A 138 -5.36 16.21 -11.20
N LEU A 139 -5.34 16.98 -10.13
CA LEU A 139 -4.27 16.94 -9.16
C LEU A 139 -4.54 15.83 -8.14
N VAL A 140 -3.63 14.86 -8.06
CA VAL A 140 -3.69 13.79 -7.06
C VAL A 140 -2.63 14.08 -6.00
N PRO A 141 -3.00 14.18 -4.71
CA PRO A 141 -2.02 14.35 -3.64
C PRO A 141 -1.02 13.19 -3.66
N LEU A 142 0.28 13.51 -3.59
CA LEU A 142 1.36 12.50 -3.64
C LEU A 142 1.20 11.40 -2.57
N GLN A 143 0.70 11.75 -1.38
CA GLN A 143 0.41 10.77 -0.32
C GLN A 143 -0.73 9.81 -0.70
N THR A 144 -1.76 10.31 -1.38
CA THR A 144 -2.89 9.48 -1.83
C THR A 144 -2.44 8.53 -2.93
N GLU A 145 -1.64 9.02 -3.88
CA GLU A 145 -1.07 8.20 -4.96
C GLU A 145 -0.15 7.11 -4.40
N TYR A 146 0.77 7.49 -3.50
CA TYR A 146 1.67 6.54 -2.85
C TYR A 146 0.92 5.46 -2.05
N ALA A 147 -0.14 5.86 -1.33
CA ALA A 147 -0.92 4.96 -0.51
C ALA A 147 -2.02 4.21 -1.28
N ALA A 148 -2.29 4.52 -2.55
CA ALA A 148 -3.43 3.98 -3.30
C ALA A 148 -3.42 2.45 -3.35
N GLU A 149 -2.25 1.85 -3.56
CA GLU A 149 -2.08 0.40 -3.61
C GLU A 149 -2.09 -0.27 -2.23
N LEU A 150 -1.61 0.42 -1.19
CA LEU A 150 -1.50 -0.13 0.17
C LEU A 150 -2.78 0.07 0.98
N ARG A 151 -3.58 1.09 0.68
CA ARG A 151 -4.81 1.45 1.41
C ARG A 151 -5.79 0.29 1.55
N PRO A 152 -6.13 -0.47 0.49
CA PRO A 152 -7.05 -1.61 0.61
C PRO A 152 -6.53 -2.70 1.54
N LEU A 153 -5.23 -3.01 1.45
CA LEU A 153 -4.60 -4.02 2.30
C LEU A 153 -4.61 -3.58 3.78
N LEU A 154 -4.23 -2.33 4.05
CA LEU A 154 -4.19 -1.77 5.39
C LEU A 154 -5.60 -1.58 5.98
N SER A 155 -6.59 -1.22 5.17
CA SER A 155 -7.98 -1.04 5.63
C SER A 155 -8.62 -2.38 6.01
N VAL A 156 -8.42 -3.44 5.23
CA VAL A 156 -8.85 -4.80 5.59
C VAL A 156 -8.17 -5.24 6.89
N GLY A 157 -6.86 -5.00 7.03
CA GLY A 157 -6.13 -5.29 8.27
C GLY A 157 -6.71 -4.55 9.48
N ALA A 158 -7.06 -3.27 9.34
CA ALA A 158 -7.66 -2.48 10.40
C ALA A 158 -9.05 -3.01 10.80
N VAL A 159 -9.88 -3.41 9.84
CA VAL A 159 -11.19 -4.05 10.11
C VAL A 159 -11.01 -5.36 10.88
N VAL A 160 -10.05 -6.19 10.48
CA VAL A 160 -9.74 -7.45 11.18
C VAL A 160 -9.31 -7.19 12.64
N VAL A 161 -8.41 -6.22 12.86
CA VAL A 161 -7.98 -5.85 14.21
C VAL A 161 -9.13 -5.31 15.06
N ALA A 162 -10.02 -4.50 14.49
CA ALA A 162 -11.20 -3.99 15.17
C ALA A 162 -12.16 -5.12 15.59
N LEU A 163 -12.38 -6.11 14.73
CA LEU A 163 -13.19 -7.30 15.05
C LEU A 163 -12.56 -8.13 16.17
N LEU A 164 -11.24 -8.33 16.14
CA LEU A 164 -10.52 -9.04 17.20
C LEU A 164 -10.63 -8.32 18.55
N LEU A 165 -10.52 -7.00 18.57
CA LEU A 165 -10.73 -6.20 19.77
C LEU A 165 -12.15 -6.33 20.32
N LEU A 166 -13.17 -6.34 19.45
CA LEU A 166 -14.57 -6.55 19.84
C LEU A 166 -14.77 -7.94 20.47
N ILE A 167 -14.17 -8.99 19.90
CA ILE A 167 -14.19 -10.35 20.47
C ILE A 167 -13.52 -10.36 21.85
N ALA A 168 -12.37 -9.70 21.98
CA ALA A 168 -11.67 -9.60 23.27
C ALA A 168 -12.52 -8.87 24.32
N TRP A 169 -13.25 -7.81 23.94
CA TRP A 169 -14.17 -7.10 24.84
C TRP A 169 -15.40 -7.94 25.20
N ALA A 170 -15.96 -8.71 24.27
CA ALA A 170 -17.05 -9.64 24.57
C ALA A 170 -16.60 -10.71 25.59
N ASN A 171 -15.42 -11.28 25.38
CA ASN A 171 -14.80 -12.24 26.30
C ASN A 171 -14.57 -11.64 27.69
N ALA A 172 -13.99 -10.44 27.73
CA ALA A 172 -13.80 -9.70 28.97
C ALA A 172 -15.13 -9.46 29.71
N ALA A 173 -16.20 -9.09 28.99
CA ALA A 173 -17.53 -8.90 29.57
C ALA A 173 -18.11 -10.20 30.15
N VAL A 174 -17.93 -11.35 29.48
CA VAL A 174 -18.36 -12.65 30.01
C VAL A 174 -17.61 -13.02 31.29
N LEU A 175 -16.28 -12.83 31.33
CA LEU A 175 -15.47 -13.08 32.52
C LEU A 175 -15.85 -12.17 33.68
N LEU A 176 -16.13 -10.91 33.40
CA LEU A 176 -16.61 -9.92 34.36
C LEU A 176 -17.95 -10.30 34.98
N LEU A 177 -18.89 -10.79 34.17
CA LEU A 177 -20.18 -11.31 34.64
C LEU A 177 -20.00 -12.50 35.59
N ILE A 178 -19.04 -13.39 35.32
CA ILE A 178 -18.71 -14.51 36.22
C ILE A 178 -18.08 -13.99 37.52
N ARG A 179 -17.10 -13.10 37.43
CA ARG A 179 -16.37 -12.54 38.59
C ARG A 179 -17.30 -11.76 39.54
N SER A 180 -18.29 -11.05 39.01
CA SER A 180 -19.27 -10.30 39.81
C SER A 180 -20.02 -11.18 40.83
N GLN A 181 -20.29 -12.45 40.50
CA GLN A 181 -20.99 -13.38 41.38
C GLN A 181 -20.12 -13.82 42.57
N THR A 182 -18.81 -13.94 42.36
CA THR A 182 -17.85 -14.26 43.43
C THR A 182 -17.57 -13.06 44.34
N GLN A 183 -17.51 -11.86 43.79
CA GLN A 183 -17.25 -10.62 44.54
C GLN A 183 -18.47 -10.13 45.34
N GLU A 184 -19.69 -10.58 45.03
CA GLU A 184 -20.91 -10.14 45.72
C GLU A 184 -20.88 -10.43 47.22
N ARG A 185 -20.44 -11.63 47.62
CA ARG A 185 -20.34 -12.01 49.04
C ARG A 185 -19.35 -11.13 49.77
N GLU A 186 -18.21 -10.86 49.16
CA GLU A 186 -17.16 -10.00 49.72
C GLU A 186 -17.62 -8.54 49.84
N LEU A 187 -18.23 -7.99 48.79
CA LEU A 187 -18.77 -6.63 48.76
C LEU A 187 -19.88 -6.44 49.79
N TRP A 188 -20.71 -7.46 50.03
CA TRP A 188 -21.74 -7.43 51.07
C TRP A 188 -21.15 -7.36 52.48
N VAL A 189 -20.15 -8.20 52.79
CA VAL A 189 -19.46 -8.17 54.09
C VAL A 189 -18.79 -6.82 54.32
N ARG A 190 -18.10 -6.27 53.31
CA ARG A 190 -17.47 -4.95 53.40
C ARG A 190 -18.48 -3.81 53.61
N ARG A 191 -19.67 -3.90 52.99
CA ARG A 191 -20.77 -2.95 53.24
C ARG A 191 -21.36 -3.11 54.65
N ALA A 192 -21.51 -4.34 55.15
CA ALA A 192 -21.98 -4.60 56.51
C ALA A 192 -21.01 -4.06 57.57
N LEU A 193 -19.72 -4.02 57.26
CA LEU A 193 -18.68 -3.37 58.07
C LEU A 193 -18.62 -1.83 57.91
N GLY A 194 -19.54 -1.23 57.17
CA GLY A 194 -19.68 0.24 57.06
C GLY A 194 -18.99 0.89 55.85
N ALA A 195 -18.46 0.13 54.89
CA ALA A 195 -17.85 0.72 53.70
C ALA A 195 -18.90 1.41 52.79
N SER A 196 -18.67 2.68 52.46
CA SER A 196 -19.57 3.44 51.58
C SER A 196 -19.57 2.91 50.13
N ARG A 197 -20.72 3.05 49.44
CA ARG A 197 -20.87 2.63 48.03
C ARG A 197 -19.84 3.29 47.10
N ARG A 198 -19.53 4.57 47.36
CA ARG A 198 -18.52 5.33 46.61
C ARG A 198 -17.12 4.76 46.81
N ARG A 199 -16.74 4.42 48.06
CA ARG A 199 -15.41 3.85 48.37
C ARG A 199 -15.16 2.51 47.66
N LEU A 200 -16.16 1.63 47.65
CA LEU A 200 -16.06 0.34 46.95
C LEU A 200 -16.02 0.51 45.42
N ALA A 201 -16.80 1.42 44.88
CA ALA A 201 -16.78 1.73 43.45
C ALA A 201 -15.43 2.32 43.01
N THR A 202 -14.86 3.26 43.78
CA THR A 202 -13.53 3.82 43.48
C THR A 202 -12.42 2.79 43.58
N GLN A 203 -12.50 1.85 44.53
CA GLN A 203 -11.51 0.79 44.67
C GLN A 203 -11.51 -0.14 43.44
N LEU A 204 -12.67 -0.60 43.01
CA LEU A 204 -12.81 -1.48 41.85
C LEU A 204 -12.43 -0.77 40.54
N ALA A 205 -12.79 0.51 40.41
CA ALA A 205 -12.38 1.32 39.28
C ALA A 205 -10.85 1.50 39.22
N LEU A 206 -10.18 1.72 40.36
CA LEU A 206 -8.73 1.83 40.43
C LEU A 206 -8.03 0.50 40.11
N GLU A 207 -8.56 -0.63 40.60
CA GLU A 207 -8.02 -1.97 40.28
C GLU A 207 -8.14 -2.27 38.78
N ALA A 208 -9.30 -1.98 38.18
CA ALA A 208 -9.54 -2.14 36.75
C ALA A 208 -8.65 -1.22 35.92
N LEU A 209 -8.49 0.05 36.33
CA LEU A 209 -7.65 1.02 35.65
C LEU A 209 -6.17 0.63 35.73
N MET A 210 -5.69 0.11 36.87
CA MET A 210 -4.32 -0.38 37.00
C MET A 210 -4.06 -1.57 36.08
N LEU A 211 -4.95 -2.57 36.07
CA LEU A 211 -4.79 -3.76 35.22
C LEU A 211 -4.84 -3.39 33.73
N ALA A 212 -5.84 -2.60 33.32
CA ALA A 212 -5.96 -2.13 31.95
C ALA A 212 -4.75 -1.27 31.56
N GLY A 213 -4.31 -0.36 32.43
CA GLY A 213 -3.13 0.47 32.20
C GLY A 213 -1.86 -0.35 32.02
N CYS A 214 -1.63 -1.38 32.85
CA CYS A 214 -0.49 -2.29 32.70
C CYS A 214 -0.56 -3.07 31.38
N ALA A 215 -1.74 -3.59 31.02
CA ALA A 215 -1.93 -4.31 29.76
C ALA A 215 -1.74 -3.40 28.54
N GLY A 216 -2.28 -2.18 28.57
CA GLY A 216 -2.10 -1.18 27.52
C GLY A 216 -0.65 -0.74 27.38
N ALA A 217 0.06 -0.51 28.49
CA ALA A 217 1.49 -0.19 28.49
C ALA A 217 2.33 -1.35 27.94
N ALA A 218 2.09 -2.59 28.39
CA ALA A 218 2.78 -3.77 27.88
C ALA A 218 2.51 -3.96 26.37
N GLY A 219 1.27 -3.76 25.92
CA GLY A 219 0.89 -3.81 24.51
C GLY A 219 1.59 -2.73 23.67
N ALA A 220 1.66 -1.49 24.16
CA ALA A 220 2.36 -0.40 23.47
C ALA A 220 3.88 -0.66 23.39
N ILE A 221 4.50 -1.13 24.47
CA ILE A 221 5.92 -1.51 24.48
C ILE A 221 6.17 -2.65 23.49
N MET A 222 5.34 -3.69 23.51
CA MET A 222 5.47 -4.82 22.59
C MET A 222 5.29 -4.38 21.13
N ALA A 223 4.33 -3.50 20.84
CA ALA A 223 4.12 -2.95 19.52
C ALA A 223 5.32 -2.12 19.04
N GLY A 224 5.90 -1.29 19.92
CA GLY A 224 7.13 -0.55 19.63
C GLY A 224 8.29 -1.48 19.30
N LEU A 225 8.54 -2.48 20.15
CA LEU A 225 9.60 -3.46 19.93
C LEU A 225 9.42 -4.28 18.64
N LEU A 226 8.18 -4.64 18.31
CA LEU A 226 7.86 -5.34 17.06
C LEU A 226 8.11 -4.44 15.85
N LEU A 227 7.71 -3.18 15.90
CA LEU A 227 7.96 -2.22 14.82
C LEU A 227 9.45 -1.95 14.64
N ASP A 228 10.23 -1.81 15.71
CA ASP A 228 11.68 -1.62 15.65
C ASP A 228 12.39 -2.84 15.04
N ARG A 229 11.95 -4.05 15.39
CA ARG A 229 12.58 -5.31 14.93
C ARG A 229 12.12 -5.75 13.54
N LEU A 230 10.85 -5.53 13.21
CA LEU A 230 10.22 -6.04 11.99
C LEU A 230 9.97 -4.95 10.94
N GLY A 231 10.09 -3.66 11.28
CA GLY A 231 9.86 -2.55 10.36
C GLY A 231 10.76 -2.59 9.14
N GLY A 232 12.06 -2.85 9.34
CA GLY A 232 13.03 -3.02 8.24
C GLY A 232 12.69 -4.20 7.31
N PRO A 233 12.54 -5.43 7.84
CA PRO A 233 12.09 -6.58 7.05
C PRO A 233 10.74 -6.38 6.35
N LEU A 234 9.78 -5.75 7.02
CA LEU A 234 8.47 -5.45 6.45
C LEU A 234 8.58 -4.47 5.28
N GLN A 235 9.38 -3.41 5.42
CA GLN A 235 9.67 -2.48 4.33
C GLN A 235 10.38 -3.18 3.16
N ALA A 236 11.29 -4.11 3.43
CA ALA A 236 11.94 -4.90 2.39
C ALA A 236 10.93 -5.76 1.61
N SER A 237 10.02 -6.42 2.31
CA SER A 237 8.96 -7.25 1.70
C SER A 237 7.93 -6.45 0.92
N LEU A 238 7.65 -5.20 1.32
CA LEU A 238 6.76 -4.29 0.59
C LEU A 238 7.36 -3.80 -0.74
N GLY A 239 8.67 -3.98 -0.96
CA GLY A 239 9.35 -3.57 -2.20
C GLY A 239 9.32 -2.07 -2.48
N ARG A 240 8.91 -1.24 -1.51
CA ARG A 240 8.78 0.22 -1.63
C ARG A 240 9.35 0.92 -0.40
N PRO A 241 10.09 2.03 -0.58
CA PRO A 241 10.64 2.77 0.54
C PRO A 241 9.55 3.60 1.23
N VAL A 242 9.36 3.42 2.54
CA VAL A 242 8.41 4.22 3.33
C VAL A 242 8.91 5.67 3.38
N PRO A 243 8.07 6.68 3.08
CA PRO A 243 8.43 8.09 3.24
C PRO A 243 8.84 8.37 4.70
N GLY A 244 10.07 8.83 4.91
CA GLY A 244 10.66 9.00 6.26
C GLY A 244 11.43 7.78 6.79
N GLY A 245 11.64 6.75 5.96
CA GLY A 245 12.45 5.58 6.31
C GLY A 245 11.76 4.58 7.23
N PRO A 246 12.51 3.58 7.76
CA PRO A 246 11.98 2.58 8.69
C PRO A 246 11.40 3.22 9.96
N GLU A 247 11.96 4.34 10.40
CA GLU A 247 11.50 5.09 11.59
C GLU A 247 10.09 5.69 11.44
N ALA A 248 9.64 5.88 10.20
CA ALA A 248 8.27 6.30 9.92
C ALA A 248 7.24 5.19 10.25
N LEU A 249 7.67 3.91 10.33
CA LEU A 249 6.86 2.82 10.88
C LEU A 249 6.94 2.81 12.40
N SER A 250 6.43 3.86 13.03
CA SER A 250 6.45 4.03 14.47
C SER A 250 5.04 4.22 15.05
N LEU A 251 4.94 4.05 16.36
CA LEU A 251 3.73 4.38 17.12
C LEU A 251 3.54 5.89 17.13
N ASN A 252 2.73 6.40 16.19
CA ASN A 252 2.39 7.81 16.15
C ASN A 252 1.39 8.18 17.28
N GLY A 253 1.24 9.48 17.53
CA GLY A 253 0.33 9.99 18.57
C GLY A 253 -1.12 9.56 18.38
N TYR A 254 -1.57 9.37 17.13
CA TYR A 254 -2.92 8.88 16.83
C TYR A 254 -3.12 7.41 17.24
N ALA A 255 -2.13 6.55 16.98
CA ALA A 255 -2.14 5.14 17.36
C ALA A 255 -2.09 4.99 18.88
N LEU A 256 -1.24 5.78 19.56
CA LEU A 256 -1.20 5.85 21.01
C LEU A 256 -2.52 6.36 21.60
N ALA A 257 -3.13 7.38 21.00
CA ALA A 257 -4.43 7.89 21.43
C ALA A 257 -5.54 6.84 21.24
N ALA A 258 -5.56 6.13 20.11
CA ALA A 258 -6.50 5.04 19.87
C ALA A 258 -6.32 3.87 20.85
N ALA A 259 -5.08 3.45 21.10
CA ALA A 259 -4.76 2.41 22.09
C ALA A 259 -5.14 2.83 23.51
N THR A 260 -4.88 4.10 23.87
CA THR A 260 -5.27 4.67 25.16
C THR A 260 -6.79 4.71 25.28
N ALA A 261 -7.51 5.16 24.25
CA ALA A 261 -8.97 5.17 24.23
C ALA A 261 -9.55 3.76 24.39
N ALA A 262 -8.99 2.77 23.69
CA ALA A 262 -9.37 1.36 23.83
C ALA A 262 -9.09 0.82 25.25
N THR A 263 -7.97 1.21 25.86
CA THR A 263 -7.60 0.82 27.22
C THR A 263 -8.54 1.43 28.26
N VAL A 264 -8.84 2.72 28.13
CA VAL A 264 -9.79 3.44 29.00
C VAL A 264 -11.19 2.86 28.84
N PHE A 265 -11.64 2.60 27.61
CA PHE A 265 -12.92 1.96 27.35
C PHE A 265 -13.01 0.59 28.04
N THR A 266 -11.95 -0.21 27.93
CA THR A 266 -11.84 -1.49 28.63
C THR A 266 -11.97 -1.28 30.15
N ALA A 267 -11.15 -0.41 30.75
CA ALA A 267 -11.20 -0.10 32.18
C ALA A 267 -12.60 0.35 32.65
N LEU A 268 -13.29 1.16 31.84
CA LEU A 268 -14.65 1.64 32.14
C LEU A 268 -15.66 0.50 32.18
N VAL A 269 -15.59 -0.42 31.21
CA VAL A 269 -16.43 -1.62 31.15
C VAL A 269 -16.19 -2.50 32.39
N PHE A 270 -14.93 -2.71 32.78
CA PHE A 270 -14.57 -3.44 33.99
C PHE A 270 -15.07 -2.74 35.27
N ALA A 271 -14.96 -1.42 35.35
CA ALA A 271 -15.40 -0.63 36.51
C ALA A 271 -16.93 -0.60 36.69
N LEU A 272 -17.70 -0.64 35.60
CA LEU A 272 -19.17 -0.61 35.61
C LEU A 272 -19.82 -1.96 35.97
N THR A 273 -19.05 -3.05 35.93
CA THR A 273 -19.54 -4.42 36.15
C THR A 273 -20.36 -4.61 37.45
N PRO A 274 -19.92 -4.12 38.63
CA PRO A 274 -20.64 -4.33 39.89
C PRO A 274 -21.99 -3.60 39.93
N TRP A 275 -22.11 -2.48 39.20
CA TRP A 275 -23.29 -1.62 39.21
C TRP A 275 -24.36 -2.12 38.24
N LEU A 276 -23.94 -2.60 37.07
CA LEU A 276 -24.82 -3.23 36.08
C LEU A 276 -25.46 -4.52 36.64
N GLY A 277 -24.68 -5.37 37.30
CA GLY A 277 -25.20 -6.59 37.94
C GLY A 277 -26.24 -6.33 39.03
N ALA A 278 -26.06 -5.27 39.82
CA ALA A 278 -27.01 -4.87 40.86
C ALA A 278 -28.28 -4.20 40.28
N ALA A 279 -28.13 -3.28 39.33
CA ALA A 279 -29.24 -2.53 38.73
C ALA A 279 -30.16 -3.40 37.86
N LEU A 280 -29.61 -4.40 37.17
CA LEU A 280 -30.39 -5.37 36.39
C LEU A 280 -31.19 -6.33 37.26
N ARG A 281 -30.85 -6.49 38.56
CA ARG A 281 -31.56 -7.36 39.50
C ARG A 281 -32.65 -6.63 40.28
N THR A 282 -32.47 -5.34 40.60
CA THR A 282 -33.45 -4.56 41.38
C THR A 282 -34.77 -4.32 40.66
N ARG A 283 -34.81 -4.35 39.32
CA ARG A 283 -36.07 -4.24 38.56
C ARG A 283 -36.92 -5.52 38.50
N GLY A 284 -36.41 -6.67 38.96
CA GLY A 284 -37.12 -7.95 38.86
C GLY A 284 -37.61 -8.53 40.19
N ASN A 285 -37.29 -7.91 41.34
CA ASN A 285 -37.41 -8.61 42.63
C ASN A 285 -38.11 -7.84 43.76
N GLU A 286 -38.73 -6.69 43.50
CA GLU A 286 -39.53 -6.00 44.53
C GLU A 286 -40.91 -6.66 44.79
N GLY A 287 -41.29 -7.69 44.03
CA GLY A 287 -42.57 -8.41 44.20
C GLY A 287 -42.49 -9.84 44.78
N ALA A 288 -41.31 -10.42 45.01
CA ALA A 288 -41.15 -11.86 45.27
C ALA A 288 -40.67 -12.21 46.69
N ALA A 289 -41.03 -11.40 47.69
CA ALA A 289 -40.98 -11.84 49.07
C ALA A 289 -42.21 -12.72 49.36
N ARG A 290 -42.09 -14.03 49.11
CA ARG A 290 -42.82 -15.18 49.70
C ARG A 290 -43.08 -16.27 48.66
N SER A 291 -42.13 -17.19 48.47
CA SER A 291 -42.43 -18.61 48.21
C SER A 291 -41.14 -19.42 48.08
N ALA A 292 -41.23 -20.65 48.56
CA ALA A 292 -40.13 -21.56 48.82
C ALA A 292 -39.43 -22.09 47.55
N ARG A 293 -38.18 -22.52 47.74
CA ARG A 293 -37.51 -23.64 47.05
C ARG A 293 -37.68 -23.72 45.53
N GLY A 294 -36.68 -23.24 44.78
CA GLY A 294 -36.41 -23.72 43.41
C GLY A 294 -36.14 -22.65 42.35
N ALA A 295 -34.88 -22.54 41.95
CA ALA A 295 -34.43 -22.34 40.56
C ALA A 295 -34.80 -21.07 39.75
N THR A 296 -35.24 -19.93 40.32
CA THR A 296 -35.63 -18.76 39.49
C THR A 296 -34.83 -17.47 39.68
N ALA A 297 -33.82 -17.43 40.55
CA ALA A 297 -33.00 -16.23 40.81
C ALA A 297 -32.03 -15.78 39.67
N GLY A 298 -32.10 -16.36 38.46
CA GLY A 298 -31.04 -16.25 37.44
C GLY A 298 -31.38 -15.64 36.07
N ARG A 299 -32.66 -15.40 35.72
CA ARG A 299 -33.06 -15.20 34.30
C ARG A 299 -32.54 -13.94 33.60
N GLY A 300 -32.29 -12.84 34.32
CA GLY A 300 -31.79 -11.59 33.73
C GLY A 300 -30.28 -11.64 33.40
N ASN A 301 -29.50 -12.22 34.31
CA ASN A 301 -28.05 -12.37 34.13
C ASN A 301 -27.71 -13.45 33.10
N THR A 302 -28.54 -14.49 32.98
CA THR A 302 -28.38 -15.49 31.92
C THR A 302 -28.67 -14.89 30.56
N ARG A 303 -29.73 -14.09 30.37
CA ARG A 303 -30.03 -13.47 29.05
C ARG A 303 -28.92 -12.56 28.53
N VAL A 304 -28.33 -11.72 29.38
CA VAL A 304 -27.21 -10.84 28.96
C VAL A 304 -25.96 -11.66 28.62
N ARG A 305 -25.67 -12.69 29.42
CA ARG A 305 -24.57 -13.63 29.14
C ARG A 305 -24.81 -14.38 27.83
N ASP A 306 -26.00 -14.92 27.63
CA ASP A 306 -26.38 -15.68 26.43
C ASP A 306 -26.31 -14.78 25.19
N LEU A 307 -26.75 -13.52 25.29
CA LEU A 307 -26.60 -12.52 24.22
C LEU A 307 -25.13 -12.22 23.91
N LEU A 308 -24.28 -12.01 24.93
CA LEU A 308 -22.85 -11.75 24.75
C LEU A 308 -22.13 -12.95 24.11
N VAL A 309 -22.42 -14.17 24.59
CA VAL A 309 -21.85 -15.41 24.02
C VAL A 309 -22.32 -15.59 22.58
N THR A 310 -23.60 -15.34 22.29
CA THR A 310 -24.13 -15.41 20.92
C THR A 310 -23.48 -14.37 20.02
N ALA A 311 -23.31 -13.13 20.49
CA ALA A 311 -22.65 -12.06 19.75
C ALA A 311 -21.16 -12.37 19.50
N GLU A 312 -20.47 -12.95 20.48
CA GLU A 312 -19.08 -13.37 20.35
C GLU A 312 -18.92 -14.50 19.33
N LEU A 313 -19.77 -15.55 19.42
CA LEU A 313 -19.82 -16.63 18.45
C LEU A 313 -20.12 -16.09 17.05
N ALA A 314 -21.08 -15.18 16.92
CA ALA A 314 -21.41 -14.55 15.66
C ALA A 314 -20.22 -13.75 15.10
N LEU A 315 -19.54 -12.94 15.92
CA LEU A 315 -18.37 -12.17 15.48
C LEU A 315 -17.20 -13.09 15.09
N SER A 316 -17.00 -14.18 15.82
CA SER A 316 -15.96 -15.17 15.55
C SER A 316 -16.23 -15.91 14.23
N ILE A 317 -17.50 -16.25 13.96
CA ILE A 317 -17.93 -16.83 12.68
C ILE A 317 -17.73 -15.82 11.55
N VAL A 318 -18.13 -14.55 11.74
CA VAL A 318 -17.91 -13.49 10.74
C VAL A 318 -16.43 -13.36 10.42
N LEU A 319 -15.56 -13.28 11.43
CA LEU A 319 -14.12 -13.18 11.25
C LEU A 319 -13.55 -14.42 10.51
N LEU A 320 -13.97 -15.63 10.90
CA LEU A 320 -13.55 -16.88 10.27
C LEU A 320 -13.99 -16.93 8.80
N VAL A 321 -15.25 -16.61 8.51
CA VAL A 321 -15.81 -16.61 7.15
C VAL A 321 -15.13 -15.54 6.30
N SER A 322 -14.94 -14.33 6.82
CA SER A 322 -14.21 -13.26 6.13
C SER A 322 -12.76 -13.65 5.84
N GLY A 323 -12.06 -14.28 6.79
CA GLY A 323 -10.70 -14.78 6.60
C GLY A 323 -10.62 -15.86 5.53
N ILE A 324 -11.52 -16.85 5.58
CA ILE A 324 -11.62 -17.91 4.56
C ILE A 324 -11.96 -17.31 3.20
N LEU A 325 -12.89 -16.37 3.13
CA LEU A 325 -13.28 -15.70 1.88
C LEU A 325 -12.13 -14.88 1.32
N ALA A 326 -11.34 -14.20 2.16
CA ALA A 326 -10.16 -13.46 1.73
C ALA A 326 -9.09 -14.39 1.15
N VAL A 327 -8.78 -15.50 1.82
CA VAL A 327 -7.86 -16.52 1.29
C VAL A 327 -8.39 -17.13 0.00
N ARG A 328 -9.70 -17.42 -0.05
CA ARG A 328 -10.35 -17.98 -1.24
C ARG A 328 -10.37 -16.99 -2.39
N SER A 329 -10.60 -15.71 -2.13
CA SER A 329 -10.57 -14.63 -3.11
C SER A 329 -9.16 -14.42 -3.63
N ALA A 330 -8.14 -14.41 -2.75
CA ALA A 330 -6.74 -14.35 -3.16
C ALA A 330 -6.35 -15.55 -4.03
N ARG A 331 -6.79 -16.77 -3.67
CA ARG A 331 -6.61 -17.96 -4.50
C ARG A 331 -7.39 -17.87 -5.82
N HIS A 332 -8.59 -17.30 -5.81
CA HIS A 332 -9.40 -17.15 -7.00
C HIS A 332 -8.79 -16.14 -7.97
N LEU A 333 -8.20 -15.05 -7.47
CA LEU A 333 -7.41 -14.11 -8.27
C LEU A 333 -6.15 -14.78 -8.84
N ALA A 334 -5.54 -15.71 -8.10
CA ALA A 334 -4.38 -16.46 -8.56
C ALA A 334 -4.71 -17.53 -9.61
N VAL A 335 -5.97 -17.97 -9.71
CA VAL A 335 -6.46 -19.03 -10.63
C VAL A 335 -7.55 -18.48 -11.57
N GLN A 336 -7.67 -17.14 -11.68
CA GLN A 336 -8.65 -16.54 -12.56
C GLN A 336 -8.24 -16.82 -14.00
N GLU A 337 -9.21 -17.14 -14.87
CA GLU A 337 -8.95 -17.25 -16.31
C GLU A 337 -8.39 -15.91 -16.79
N LEU A 338 -7.09 -15.88 -17.08
CA LEU A 338 -6.36 -14.65 -17.44
C LEU A 338 -6.74 -14.13 -18.84
N GLY A 339 -7.71 -14.77 -19.49
CA GLY A 339 -8.01 -14.60 -20.92
C GLY A 339 -6.95 -15.23 -21.84
N PHE A 340 -5.95 -15.90 -21.26
CA PHE A 340 -4.86 -16.61 -21.95
C PHE A 340 -4.34 -17.76 -21.07
N ASP A 341 -3.61 -18.70 -21.67
CA ASP A 341 -3.02 -19.85 -20.99
C ASP A 341 -1.59 -19.52 -20.50
N PRO A 342 -1.33 -19.41 -19.18
CA PRO A 342 -0.01 -19.11 -18.64
C PRO A 342 0.90 -20.34 -18.53
N ASP A 343 0.38 -21.56 -18.67
CA ASP A 343 1.14 -22.78 -18.41
C ASP A 343 2.22 -22.99 -19.47
N GLY A 344 3.47 -23.12 -19.03
CA GLY A 344 4.62 -23.30 -19.93
C GLY A 344 5.07 -22.02 -20.66
N VAL A 345 4.51 -20.85 -20.33
CA VAL A 345 4.92 -19.57 -20.92
C VAL A 345 6.06 -18.96 -20.12
N TYR A 346 7.20 -18.75 -20.78
CA TYR A 346 8.38 -18.12 -20.19
C TYR A 346 8.69 -16.79 -20.86
N ILE A 347 9.07 -15.81 -20.05
CA ILE A 347 9.37 -14.45 -20.51
C ILE A 347 10.87 -14.23 -20.49
N VAL A 348 11.43 -13.92 -21.66
CA VAL A 348 12.84 -13.53 -21.81
C VAL A 348 12.90 -12.07 -22.24
N ASN A 349 13.59 -11.26 -21.44
CA ASN A 349 13.80 -9.85 -21.78
C ASN A 349 15.10 -9.73 -22.58
N VAL A 350 14.99 -9.44 -23.87
CA VAL A 350 16.14 -9.22 -24.75
C VAL A 350 16.30 -7.73 -24.99
N GLN A 351 17.37 -7.17 -24.45
CA GLN A 351 17.73 -5.76 -24.60
C GLN A 351 18.67 -5.56 -25.79
N LEU A 352 18.26 -4.73 -26.74
CA LEU A 352 19.04 -4.38 -27.94
C LEU A 352 19.81 -3.08 -27.74
N ARG A 353 21.12 -3.06 -28.00
CA ARG A 353 21.85 -1.78 -27.99
C ARG A 353 21.33 -0.83 -29.07
N ALA A 354 20.67 0.25 -28.67
CA ALA A 354 20.06 1.23 -29.57
C ALA A 354 21.07 1.81 -30.59
N ARG A 355 22.35 1.97 -30.23
CA ARG A 355 23.41 2.38 -31.17
C ARG A 355 23.69 1.37 -32.28
N SER A 356 23.51 0.08 -32.01
CA SER A 356 23.71 -0.97 -33.01
C SER A 356 22.47 -1.13 -33.92
N TYR A 357 21.31 -0.64 -33.49
CA TYR A 357 20.03 -0.73 -34.19
C TYR A 357 19.25 0.58 -34.07
N PRO A 358 19.72 1.68 -34.70
CA PRO A 358 19.12 3.00 -34.56
C PRO A 358 17.71 3.08 -35.18
N GLU A 359 17.49 2.38 -36.28
CA GLU A 359 16.20 2.33 -36.96
C GLU A 359 15.24 1.33 -36.31
N SER A 360 13.96 1.70 -36.22
CA SER A 360 12.91 0.83 -35.67
C SER A 360 12.72 -0.45 -36.50
N VAL A 361 12.93 -0.36 -37.81
CA VAL A 361 12.85 -1.47 -38.75
C VAL A 361 13.92 -2.52 -38.44
N ASP A 362 15.15 -2.09 -38.17
CA ASP A 362 16.26 -3.00 -37.88
C ASP A 362 16.07 -3.72 -36.53
N ARG A 363 15.49 -3.02 -35.54
CA ARG A 363 15.12 -3.63 -34.24
C ARG A 363 14.03 -4.68 -34.42
N ALA A 364 12.97 -4.37 -35.16
CA ALA A 364 11.90 -5.32 -35.45
C ALA A 364 12.45 -6.57 -36.14
N ALA A 365 13.25 -6.39 -37.21
CA ALA A 365 13.87 -7.49 -37.93
C ALA A 365 14.80 -8.36 -37.06
N PHE A 366 15.50 -7.77 -36.08
CA PHE A 366 16.27 -8.54 -35.11
C PHE A 366 15.38 -9.42 -34.23
N TYR A 367 14.33 -8.85 -33.65
CA TYR A 367 13.42 -9.60 -32.79
C TYR A 367 12.70 -10.71 -33.55
N ASP A 368 12.34 -10.48 -34.82
CA ASP A 368 11.75 -11.50 -35.69
C ASP A 368 12.73 -12.66 -35.94
N ARG A 369 14.02 -12.37 -36.19
CA ARG A 369 15.06 -13.41 -36.32
C ARG A 369 15.25 -14.19 -35.03
N VAL A 370 15.25 -13.53 -33.88
CA VAL A 370 15.36 -14.20 -32.58
C VAL A 370 14.14 -15.09 -32.34
N ALA A 371 12.93 -14.60 -32.60
CA ALA A 371 11.72 -15.39 -32.45
C ALA A 371 11.69 -16.61 -33.39
N ALA A 372 12.18 -16.46 -34.63
CA ALA A 372 12.35 -17.59 -35.55
C ALA A 372 13.37 -18.62 -35.00
N ALA A 373 14.55 -18.18 -34.57
CA ALA A 373 15.57 -19.08 -34.03
C ALA A 373 15.13 -19.80 -32.74
N VAL A 374 14.32 -19.14 -31.89
CA VAL A 374 13.76 -19.75 -30.67
C VAL A 374 12.69 -20.79 -31.02
N ARG A 375 11.88 -20.56 -32.07
CA ARG A 375 10.90 -21.55 -32.57
C ARG A 375 11.55 -22.81 -33.10
N ASP A 376 12.74 -22.72 -33.69
CA ASP A 376 13.46 -23.89 -34.23
C ASP A 376 13.99 -24.83 -33.14
N LEU A 377 13.92 -24.45 -31.86
CA LEU A 377 14.34 -25.30 -30.76
C LEU A 377 13.31 -26.41 -30.49
N PRO A 378 13.74 -27.67 -30.34
CA PRO A 378 12.82 -28.82 -30.22
C PRO A 378 11.97 -28.82 -28.94
N MET A 379 12.31 -27.98 -27.95
CA MET A 379 11.53 -27.82 -26.71
C MET A 379 10.59 -26.61 -26.71
N VAL A 380 10.52 -25.85 -27.81
CA VAL A 380 9.68 -24.64 -27.91
C VAL A 380 8.49 -24.95 -28.82
N GLU A 381 7.27 -24.78 -28.29
CA GLU A 381 6.02 -24.96 -29.05
C GLU A 381 5.72 -23.73 -29.92
N ALA A 382 5.87 -22.53 -29.36
CA ALA A 382 5.64 -21.26 -30.04
C ALA A 382 6.49 -20.15 -29.39
N ALA A 383 6.78 -19.09 -30.14
CA ALA A 383 7.45 -17.90 -29.62
C ALA A 383 6.85 -16.64 -30.24
N ALA A 384 6.64 -15.62 -29.40
CA ALA A 384 6.13 -14.33 -29.81
C ALA A 384 6.96 -13.19 -29.20
N VAL A 385 6.94 -12.05 -29.86
CA VAL A 385 7.61 -10.83 -29.41
C VAL A 385 6.56 -9.83 -28.92
N SER A 386 6.86 -9.10 -27.86
CA SER A 386 6.04 -7.98 -27.42
C SER A 386 6.90 -6.87 -26.83
N VAL A 387 6.41 -5.64 -26.90
CA VAL A 387 7.08 -4.49 -26.26
C VAL A 387 6.92 -4.56 -24.73
N LEU A 388 5.86 -5.18 -24.22
CA LEU A 388 5.62 -5.37 -22.80
C LEU A 388 5.10 -6.78 -22.54
N ALA A 389 5.67 -7.41 -21.51
CA ALA A 389 5.14 -8.64 -20.94
C ALA A 389 3.69 -8.49 -20.45
N PRO A 390 2.89 -9.57 -20.43
CA PRO A 390 1.59 -9.58 -19.77
C PRO A 390 1.70 -9.07 -18.33
N PHE A 391 0.69 -8.33 -17.87
CA PHE A 391 0.60 -7.72 -16.53
C PHE A 391 1.63 -6.62 -16.20
N ARG A 392 2.52 -6.24 -17.12
CA ARG A 392 3.28 -4.99 -16.99
C ARG A 392 2.43 -3.83 -17.51
N TRP A 393 2.22 -2.82 -16.67
CA TRP A 393 1.50 -1.61 -17.07
C TRP A 393 2.23 -0.92 -18.23
N GLY A 394 1.50 -0.70 -19.32
CA GLY A 394 1.90 0.17 -20.42
C GLY A 394 1.18 1.51 -20.30
N TYR A 395 1.90 2.61 -20.48
CA TYR A 395 1.38 3.98 -20.36
C TYR A 395 1.11 4.60 -21.73
N THR A 396 0.42 3.88 -22.61
CA THR A 396 -0.01 4.44 -23.89
C THR A 396 -1.48 4.19 -24.10
N SER A 397 -2.30 5.12 -23.62
CA SER A 397 -3.61 5.32 -24.21
C SER A 397 -3.45 6.11 -25.51
N ARG A 398 -4.02 5.59 -26.58
CA ARG A 398 -4.30 6.40 -27.77
C ARG A 398 -5.80 6.37 -28.01
N LEU A 399 -6.31 7.50 -28.47
CA LEU A 399 -7.65 7.59 -29.02
C LEU A 399 -7.63 6.77 -30.32
N ALA A 400 -8.32 5.64 -30.32
CA ALA A 400 -8.48 4.84 -31.54
C ALA A 400 -9.68 5.39 -32.32
N GLU A 401 -9.43 5.96 -33.49
CA GLU A 401 -10.49 6.32 -34.44
C GLU A 401 -10.74 5.11 -35.34
N ALA A 402 -11.99 4.64 -35.41
CA ALA A 402 -12.37 3.60 -36.35
C ALA A 402 -12.44 4.21 -37.76
N GLU A 403 -11.55 3.77 -38.65
CA GLU A 403 -11.52 4.20 -40.05
C GLU A 403 -12.89 3.93 -40.73
N GLY A 404 -13.46 4.95 -41.37
CA GLY A 404 -14.68 4.84 -42.18
C GLY A 404 -16.01 5.22 -41.53
N ASN A 405 -16.04 5.77 -40.31
CA ASN A 405 -17.29 6.17 -39.65
C ASN A 405 -17.44 7.70 -39.54
N ALA A 406 -18.40 8.25 -40.29
CA ALA A 406 -18.73 9.68 -40.36
C ALA A 406 -19.53 10.24 -39.15
N ALA A 407 -19.71 9.47 -38.08
CA ALA A 407 -20.47 9.90 -36.89
C ALA A 407 -19.55 10.08 -35.68
N PRO A 408 -19.67 11.18 -34.91
CA PRO A 408 -18.87 11.44 -33.73
C PRO A 408 -19.35 10.53 -32.58
N ARG A 409 -18.91 9.27 -32.57
CA ARG A 409 -19.00 8.44 -31.37
C ARG A 409 -17.94 8.91 -30.36
N PRO A 410 -18.18 8.73 -29.05
CA PRO A 410 -17.20 9.06 -28.03
C PRO A 410 -15.90 8.31 -28.34
N ARG A 411 -14.81 9.06 -28.44
CA ARG A 411 -13.47 8.51 -28.68
C ARG A 411 -13.18 7.47 -27.60
N VAL A 412 -12.85 6.24 -28.01
CA VAL A 412 -12.57 5.17 -27.06
C VAL A 412 -11.11 5.26 -26.67
N GLU A 413 -10.87 5.36 -25.37
CA GLU A 413 -9.53 5.26 -24.82
C GLU A 413 -9.07 3.81 -24.91
N ALA A 414 -8.09 3.54 -25.78
CA ALA A 414 -7.56 2.20 -25.98
C ALA A 414 -6.10 2.16 -25.53
N THR A 415 -5.77 1.17 -24.69
CA THR A 415 -4.36 0.88 -24.37
C THR A 415 -3.74 0.15 -25.55
N ARG A 416 -2.71 0.75 -26.15
CA ARG A 416 -1.98 0.11 -27.26
C ARG A 416 -0.87 -0.77 -26.71
N LEU A 417 -0.92 -2.06 -27.03
CA LEU A 417 0.18 -2.99 -26.87
C LEU A 417 0.68 -3.41 -28.26
N VAL A 418 1.99 -3.32 -28.50
CA VAL A 418 2.62 -3.78 -29.75
C VAL A 418 3.12 -5.19 -29.55
N VAL A 419 2.59 -6.12 -30.34
CA VAL A 419 2.88 -7.56 -30.28
C VAL A 419 3.15 -8.11 -31.67
N GLY A 420 3.93 -9.18 -31.73
CA GLY A 420 4.20 -9.95 -32.94
C GLY A 420 2.98 -10.78 -33.37
N PRO A 421 3.02 -11.31 -34.61
CA PRO A 421 1.88 -12.01 -35.19
C PRO A 421 1.47 -13.28 -34.42
N GLU A 422 2.45 -14.02 -33.91
CA GLU A 422 2.26 -15.28 -33.17
C GLU A 422 1.83 -15.09 -31.71
N TRP A 423 1.59 -13.85 -31.25
CA TRP A 423 1.24 -13.54 -29.87
C TRP A 423 -0.02 -14.27 -29.40
N PHE A 424 -1.07 -14.25 -30.23
CA PHE A 424 -2.34 -14.90 -29.89
C PHE A 424 -2.21 -16.42 -29.86
N GLU A 425 -1.38 -17.00 -30.72
CA GLU A 425 -1.11 -18.44 -30.75
C GLU A 425 -0.27 -18.86 -29.53
N THR A 426 0.81 -18.15 -29.26
CA THR A 426 1.74 -18.44 -28.14
C THR A 426 1.04 -18.38 -26.79
N LEU A 427 0.12 -17.42 -26.60
CA LEU A 427 -0.67 -17.29 -25.38
C LEU A 427 -2.02 -18.03 -25.44
N ARG A 428 -2.31 -18.74 -26.55
CA ARG A 428 -3.57 -19.44 -26.81
C ARG A 428 -4.81 -18.56 -26.61
N ILE A 429 -4.71 -17.28 -26.99
CA ILE A 429 -5.80 -16.30 -26.94
C ILE A 429 -6.71 -16.49 -28.15
N ARG A 430 -7.98 -16.79 -27.90
CA ARG A 430 -8.98 -16.97 -28.96
C ARG A 430 -9.57 -15.63 -29.41
N ALA A 431 -9.47 -15.34 -30.71
CA ALA A 431 -10.22 -14.24 -31.31
C ALA A 431 -11.73 -14.56 -31.31
N LEU A 432 -12.55 -13.65 -30.77
CA LEU A 432 -14.01 -13.81 -30.73
C LEU A 432 -14.66 -13.54 -32.10
N SER A 433 -14.07 -12.62 -32.88
CA SER A 433 -14.47 -12.31 -34.25
C SER A 433 -13.29 -11.68 -35.01
N GLY A 434 -13.29 -11.82 -36.35
CA GLY A 434 -12.23 -11.28 -37.20
C GLY A 434 -11.03 -12.22 -37.35
N ARG A 435 -9.86 -11.63 -37.64
CA ARG A 435 -8.59 -12.35 -37.84
C ARG A 435 -7.51 -11.79 -36.90
N THR A 436 -6.55 -12.63 -36.54
CA THR A 436 -5.33 -12.20 -35.85
C THR A 436 -4.37 -11.52 -36.81
N PHE A 437 -3.23 -11.05 -36.30
CA PHE A 437 -2.14 -10.54 -37.13
C PHE A 437 -1.52 -11.71 -37.90
N THR A 438 -1.54 -11.61 -39.22
CA THR A 438 -0.89 -12.56 -40.13
C THR A 438 0.31 -11.85 -40.75
N THR A 439 1.47 -12.52 -40.79
CA THR A 439 2.62 -12.11 -41.60
C THR A 439 2.28 -12.03 -43.08
#